data_AF-A0A1Q6ETC5-F1
#
_entry.id   AF-A0A1Q6ETC5-F1
#
_cell.length_a   1.000
_cell.length_b   1.000
_cell.length_c   1.000
_cell.angle_alpha   90.00
_cell.angle_beta   90.00
_cell.angle_gamma   90.00
#
_symmetry.space_group_name_H-M   'P 1'
#
loop_
_entity.id
_entity.type
_entity.pdbx_description
1 polymer ?
#
loop_
_entity_poly.entity_id
_entity_poly.type
_entity_poly.pdbx_seq_one_letter_code
_entity_poly.pdbx_strand_id
1 'polypeptide(L)'
;MVYLMVEQQFAKYPWCQRTIRGIFEEVRKRRIHVQEVSELPGGAEERSCVLLVGASEEWINQTAREAGSLGLHPVVLSNRETNSSGLSVSSVKMDIHSSMELAVDYLRTLGRERLALFGVNPSASSDLWRARRFGELTGREGDVFFLGSSVNEIFDQFYEKIHRYDGVICASDYAAVSLVGRLREKNYAIPEKLYVVGYGDMFLSRLFRPSITSISDDYESFGKAALAICAMMEKNDAFSVVSVKLKSRLHIRETTENRPYLPDSRPVVPVPIPENRFFGDMEFTKLANLETMFNECDETDFMLLHLLPQELSYSVMAQQCFISETAAKYRVKKMQKLCGAYNREELTELIGNIL
;
A
#
# COMPACT_ATOMS: atom_id res chain seq x y z
N MET A 1 8.16 9.99 -23.01
CA MET A 1 9.52 10.16 -22.40
C MET A 1 9.50 9.90 -20.88
N VAL A 2 10.62 9.49 -20.24
CA VAL A 2 10.72 9.39 -18.76
C VAL A 2 11.84 10.28 -18.24
N TYR A 3 11.53 11.10 -17.22
CA TYR A 3 12.48 11.98 -16.55
C TYR A 3 12.82 11.47 -15.14
N LEU A 4 14.00 11.79 -14.64
CA LEU A 4 14.42 11.52 -13.26
C LEU A 4 14.85 12.81 -12.59
N MET A 5 14.22 13.14 -11.46
CA MET A 5 14.63 14.21 -10.58
C MET A 5 15.01 13.67 -9.21
N VAL A 6 16.12 14.17 -8.67
CA VAL A 6 16.68 13.75 -7.39
C VAL A 6 16.84 14.96 -6.48
N GLU A 7 16.40 14.84 -5.24
CA GLU A 7 16.59 15.87 -4.24
C GLU A 7 18.08 15.97 -3.85
N GLN A 8 18.71 17.10 -4.17
CA GLN A 8 20.16 17.29 -4.06
C GLN A 8 20.72 17.02 -2.66
N GLN A 9 19.98 17.40 -1.61
CA GLN A 9 20.41 17.18 -0.22
C GLN A 9 20.54 15.69 0.12
N PHE A 10 19.78 14.83 -0.56
CA PHE A 10 19.71 13.39 -0.30
C PHE A 10 20.49 12.54 -1.30
N ALA A 11 20.89 13.11 -2.45
CA ALA A 11 21.60 12.39 -3.53
C ALA A 11 22.87 11.65 -3.06
N LYS A 12 23.55 12.18 -2.03
CA LYS A 12 24.77 11.57 -1.46
C LYS A 12 24.52 10.34 -0.58
N TYR A 13 23.29 10.11 -0.12
CA TYR A 13 23.02 9.03 0.83
C TYR A 13 22.94 7.67 0.11
N PRO A 14 23.45 6.58 0.72
CA PRO A 14 23.53 5.27 0.07
C PRO A 14 22.20 4.71 -0.41
N TRP A 15 21.11 4.92 0.33
CA TRP A 15 19.78 4.44 -0.09
C TRP A 15 19.29 5.16 -1.35
N CYS A 16 19.56 6.46 -1.49
CA CYS A 16 19.22 7.23 -2.68
C CYS A 16 20.02 6.73 -3.89
N GLN A 17 21.33 6.53 -3.71
CA GLN A 17 22.20 5.97 -4.74
C GLN A 17 21.77 4.56 -5.17
N ARG A 18 21.33 3.71 -4.22
CA ARG A 18 20.79 2.38 -4.54
C ARG A 18 19.51 2.45 -5.36
N THR A 19 18.59 3.35 -5.02
CA THR A 19 17.37 3.59 -5.80
C THR A 19 17.69 4.04 -7.22
N ILE A 20 18.58 5.04 -7.37
CA ILE A 20 19.02 5.55 -8.69
C ILE A 20 19.69 4.43 -9.50
N ARG A 21 20.57 3.65 -8.87
CA ARG A 21 21.20 2.50 -9.51
C ARG A 21 20.16 1.48 -9.98
N GLY A 22 19.17 1.15 -9.15
CA GLY A 22 18.06 0.27 -9.50
C GLY A 22 17.26 0.74 -10.71
N ILE A 23 17.00 2.06 -10.79
CA ILE A 23 16.37 2.68 -11.98
C ILE A 23 17.25 2.42 -13.20
N PHE A 24 18.52 2.84 -13.18
CA PHE A 24 19.38 2.74 -14.37
C PHE A 24 19.72 1.31 -14.78
N GLU A 25 19.76 0.36 -13.85
CA GLU A 25 19.86 -1.07 -14.17
C GLU A 25 18.63 -1.56 -14.96
N GLU A 26 17.43 -1.16 -14.56
CA GLU A 26 16.20 -1.53 -15.28
C GLU A 26 16.07 -0.80 -16.62
N VAL A 27 16.49 0.47 -16.70
CA VAL A 27 16.59 1.25 -17.95
C VAL A 27 17.43 0.50 -18.98
N ARG A 28 18.62 0.01 -18.59
CA ARG A 28 19.50 -0.78 -19.47
C ARG A 28 18.84 -2.09 -19.91
N LYS A 29 18.18 -2.81 -18.99
CA LYS A 29 17.51 -4.08 -19.29
C LYS A 29 16.36 -3.90 -20.28
N ARG A 30 15.58 -2.82 -20.15
CA ARG A 30 14.39 -2.57 -20.97
C ARG A 30 14.61 -1.67 -22.18
N ARG A 31 15.82 -1.11 -22.34
CA ARG A 31 16.16 -0.13 -23.38
C ARG A 31 15.22 1.09 -23.36
N ILE A 32 14.82 1.51 -22.17
CA ILE A 32 14.02 2.74 -21.96
C ILE A 32 14.99 3.92 -22.00
N HIS A 33 14.52 5.09 -22.44
CA HIS A 33 15.27 6.34 -22.27
C HIS A 33 14.81 7.04 -20.99
N VAL A 34 15.75 7.26 -20.06
CA VAL A 34 15.52 8.07 -18.86
C VAL A 34 16.52 9.22 -18.87
N GLN A 35 16.00 10.45 -18.82
CA GLN A 35 16.81 11.66 -18.75
C GLN A 35 16.81 12.20 -17.32
N GLU A 36 17.99 12.29 -16.71
CA GLU A 36 18.15 12.99 -15.43
C GLU A 36 18.11 14.50 -15.68
N VAL A 37 17.30 15.21 -14.89
CA VAL A 37 17.08 16.66 -15.06
C VAL A 37 17.15 17.38 -13.72
N SER A 38 17.70 18.59 -13.72
CA SER A 38 17.66 19.50 -12.57
C SER A 38 16.40 20.36 -12.54
N GLU A 39 15.78 20.58 -13.70
CA GLU A 39 14.56 21.36 -13.91
C GLU A 39 13.61 20.57 -14.82
N LEU A 40 12.31 20.69 -14.59
CA LEU A 40 11.32 19.97 -15.39
C LEU A 40 11.21 20.59 -16.80
N PRO A 41 11.22 19.76 -17.87
CA PRO A 41 11.14 20.28 -19.22
C PRO A 41 9.72 20.78 -19.52
N GLY A 42 9.64 21.97 -20.15
CA GLY A 42 8.41 22.45 -20.76
C GLY A 42 8.11 21.73 -22.08
N GLY A 43 6.83 21.52 -22.39
CA GLY A 43 6.40 20.93 -23.66
C GLY A 43 6.72 19.45 -23.83
N ALA A 44 6.78 18.70 -22.73
CA ALA A 44 6.95 17.25 -22.78
C ALA A 44 5.82 16.57 -23.56
N GLU A 45 6.12 15.43 -24.18
CA GLU A 45 5.12 14.61 -24.86
C GLU A 45 4.00 14.21 -23.89
N GLU A 46 2.77 14.16 -24.40
CA GLU A 46 1.58 13.73 -23.67
C GLU A 46 1.84 12.38 -22.99
N ARG A 47 1.48 12.26 -21.70
CA ARG A 47 1.67 11.07 -20.85
C ARG A 47 3.13 10.70 -20.52
N SER A 48 4.08 11.63 -20.68
CA SER A 48 5.43 11.46 -20.13
C SER A 48 5.41 11.41 -18.60
N CYS A 49 6.33 10.65 -18.02
CA CYS A 49 6.41 10.48 -16.56
C CYS A 49 7.67 11.13 -16.00
N VAL A 50 7.61 11.57 -14.73
CA VAL A 50 8.79 11.97 -13.97
C VAL A 50 8.92 11.15 -12.70
N LEU A 51 10.09 10.53 -12.52
CA LEU A 51 10.47 9.83 -11.32
C LEU A 51 11.04 10.82 -10.31
N LEU A 52 10.46 10.88 -9.12
CA LEU A 52 10.89 11.76 -8.04
C LEU A 52 11.56 10.92 -6.94
N VAL A 53 12.86 11.12 -6.75
CA VAL A 53 13.65 10.47 -5.69
C VAL A 53 14.08 11.52 -4.67
N GLY A 54 13.38 11.54 -3.53
CA GLY A 54 13.61 12.50 -2.46
C GLY A 54 13.03 12.03 -1.13
N ALA A 55 13.32 12.78 -0.07
CA ALA A 55 12.85 12.48 1.27
C ALA A 55 12.01 13.62 1.87
N SER A 56 12.18 14.86 1.43
CA SER A 56 11.41 15.99 1.97
C SER A 56 10.01 16.04 1.36
N GLU A 57 8.97 16.06 2.20
CA GLU A 57 7.59 16.17 1.73
C GLU A 57 7.35 17.48 0.96
N GLU A 58 7.95 18.58 1.40
CA GLU A 58 7.85 19.89 0.74
C GLU A 58 8.39 19.84 -0.69
N TRP A 59 9.62 19.37 -0.88
CA TRP A 59 10.25 19.22 -2.20
C TRP A 59 9.44 18.29 -3.10
N ILE A 60 9.05 17.11 -2.59
CA ILE A 60 8.23 16.15 -3.35
C ILE A 60 6.91 16.78 -3.80
N ASN A 61 6.22 17.51 -2.91
CA ASN A 61 4.93 18.13 -3.21
C ASN A 61 5.07 19.26 -4.23
N GLN A 62 6.08 20.10 -4.09
CA GLN A 62 6.34 21.19 -5.02
C GLN A 62 6.66 20.66 -6.42
N THR A 63 7.60 19.72 -6.53
CA THR A 63 8.00 19.14 -7.81
C THR A 63 6.88 18.32 -8.45
N ALA A 64 6.07 17.61 -7.67
CA ALA A 64 4.91 16.89 -8.20
C ALA A 64 3.82 17.82 -8.75
N ARG A 65 3.58 18.98 -8.12
CA ARG A 65 2.66 20.01 -8.62
C ARG A 65 3.14 20.60 -9.93
N GLU A 66 4.42 20.97 -9.97
CA GLU A 66 5.05 21.51 -11.17
C GLU A 66 4.97 20.51 -12.33
N ALA A 67 5.29 19.24 -12.08
CA ALA A 67 5.16 18.16 -13.05
C ALA A 67 3.74 18.06 -13.61
N GLY A 68 2.73 18.01 -12.73
CA GLY A 68 1.33 17.97 -13.15
C GLY A 68 0.91 19.19 -13.98
N SER A 69 1.40 20.39 -13.66
CA SER A 69 1.12 21.61 -14.44
C SER A 69 1.74 21.58 -15.84
N LEU A 70 2.78 20.77 -16.05
CA LEU A 70 3.46 20.56 -17.32
C LEU A 70 2.92 19.33 -18.08
N GLY A 71 1.86 18.69 -17.59
CA GLY A 71 1.28 17.48 -18.18
C GLY A 71 2.11 16.21 -17.95
N LEU A 72 3.10 16.26 -17.05
CA LEU A 72 3.91 15.11 -16.64
C LEU A 72 3.21 14.35 -15.53
N HIS A 73 3.26 13.02 -15.59
CA HIS A 73 2.77 12.16 -14.52
C HIS A 73 3.86 11.91 -13.47
N PRO A 74 3.72 12.43 -12.24
CA PRO A 74 4.72 12.22 -11.19
C PRO A 74 4.62 10.82 -10.58
N VAL A 75 5.78 10.16 -10.46
CA VAL A 75 5.95 8.88 -9.77
C VAL A 75 6.95 9.06 -8.63
N VAL A 76 6.49 9.01 -7.39
CA VAL A 76 7.33 9.23 -6.21
C VAL A 76 7.89 7.92 -5.68
N LEU A 77 9.21 7.87 -5.52
CA LEU A 77 9.94 6.71 -5.00
C LEU A 77 10.33 6.97 -3.54
N SER A 78 9.32 7.12 -2.69
CA SER A 78 9.50 7.42 -1.27
C SER A 78 8.28 7.04 -0.45
N ASN A 79 8.52 6.83 0.85
CA ASN A 79 7.46 6.63 1.83
C ASN A 79 6.79 7.97 2.12
N ARG A 80 5.55 8.13 1.66
CA ARG A 80 4.68 9.27 1.97
C ARG A 80 3.29 8.80 2.34
N GLU A 81 2.58 9.55 3.19
CA GLU A 81 1.15 9.31 3.37
C GLU A 81 0.45 9.51 2.02
N THR A 82 -0.36 8.52 1.63
CA THR A 82 -1.29 8.67 0.50
C THR A 82 -2.31 9.73 0.88
N ASN A 83 -2.49 10.74 0.02
CA ASN A 83 -3.55 11.76 0.08
C ASN A 83 -3.25 13.07 0.86
N SER A 84 -2.02 13.35 1.26
CA SER A 84 -1.73 14.59 2.03
C SER A 84 -1.83 15.91 1.23
N SER A 85 -1.96 15.86 -0.11
CA SER A 85 -1.83 17.08 -0.93
C SER A 85 -2.83 17.26 -2.07
N GLY A 86 -3.83 16.38 -2.22
CA GLY A 86 -4.82 16.47 -3.31
C GLY A 86 -4.23 16.28 -4.72
N LEU A 87 -3.01 15.77 -4.81
CA LEU A 87 -2.28 15.56 -6.06
C LEU A 87 -2.46 14.13 -6.58
N SER A 88 -2.74 13.98 -7.88
CA SER A 88 -2.71 12.70 -8.58
C SER A 88 -1.27 12.25 -8.81
N VAL A 89 -0.71 11.51 -7.85
CA VAL A 89 0.71 11.10 -7.85
C VAL A 89 0.82 9.60 -7.68
N SER A 90 1.43 8.93 -8.65
CA SER A 90 1.80 7.52 -8.51
C SER A 90 2.95 7.35 -7.53
N SER A 91 3.05 6.18 -6.91
CA SER A 91 4.09 5.95 -5.89
C SER A 91 4.60 4.53 -5.82
N VAL A 92 5.88 4.41 -5.51
CA VAL A 92 6.51 3.17 -5.07
C VAL A 92 6.97 3.39 -3.62
N LYS A 93 6.50 2.56 -2.70
CA LYS A 93 6.70 2.69 -1.26
C LYS A 93 7.29 1.44 -0.65
N MET A 94 7.95 1.58 0.49
CA MET A 94 8.33 0.44 1.34
C MET A 94 7.08 -0.04 2.08
N ASP A 95 6.98 -1.34 2.32
CA ASP A 95 5.88 -1.88 3.13
C ASP A 95 6.25 -1.89 4.61
N ILE A 96 6.32 -0.71 5.23
CA ILE A 96 6.71 -0.57 6.65
C ILE A 96 5.84 -1.41 7.58
N HIS A 97 4.57 -1.57 7.23
CA HIS A 97 3.64 -2.36 8.05
C HIS A 97 4.06 -3.83 8.09
N SER A 98 4.16 -4.46 6.91
CA SER A 98 4.56 -5.86 6.78
C SER A 98 6.01 -6.08 7.18
N SER A 99 6.87 -5.09 7.03
CA SER A 99 8.29 -5.19 7.40
C SER A 99 8.47 -5.22 8.92
N MET A 100 7.72 -4.41 9.66
CA MET A 100 7.72 -4.45 11.12
C MET A 100 7.05 -5.70 11.67
N GLU A 101 5.97 -6.18 11.03
CA GLU A 101 5.38 -7.49 11.32
C GLU A 101 6.41 -8.60 11.17
N LEU A 102 7.14 -8.62 10.05
CA LEU A 102 8.19 -9.61 9.80
C LEU A 102 9.29 -9.57 10.87
N ALA A 103 9.72 -8.38 11.32
CA ALA A 103 10.76 -8.25 12.35
C ALA A 103 10.29 -8.76 13.71
N VAL A 104 9.09 -8.36 14.12
CA VAL A 104 8.50 -8.74 15.40
C VAL A 104 8.17 -10.23 15.43
N ASP A 105 7.55 -10.75 14.37
CA ASP A 105 7.19 -12.16 14.26
C ASP A 105 8.44 -13.04 14.23
N TYR A 106 9.46 -12.66 13.45
CA TYR A 106 10.74 -13.36 13.46
C TYR A 106 11.32 -13.46 14.88
N LEU A 107 11.42 -12.35 15.62
CA LEU A 107 11.92 -12.39 16.99
C LEU A 107 11.04 -13.26 17.92
N ARG A 108 9.71 -13.18 17.80
CA ARG A 108 8.77 -14.00 18.56
C ARG A 108 8.91 -15.50 18.26
N THR A 109 9.06 -15.88 16.99
CA THR A 109 9.29 -17.29 16.60
C THR A 109 10.58 -17.87 17.19
N LEU A 110 11.55 -17.01 17.53
CA LEU A 110 12.78 -17.38 18.22
C LEU A 110 12.69 -17.30 19.76
N GLY A 111 11.49 -17.08 20.29
CA GLY A 111 11.22 -16.97 21.73
C GLY A 111 11.63 -15.64 22.36
N ARG A 112 11.76 -14.57 21.57
CA ARG A 112 12.06 -13.21 22.04
C ARG A 112 10.78 -12.37 22.03
N GLU A 113 10.32 -11.96 23.21
CA GLU A 113 9.04 -11.25 23.38
C GLU A 113 9.19 -9.88 24.06
N ARG A 114 10.30 -9.66 24.78
CA ARG A 114 10.57 -8.39 25.44
C ARG A 114 11.37 -7.54 24.48
N LEU A 115 10.65 -6.90 23.58
CA LEU A 115 11.22 -6.16 22.46
C LEU A 115 11.37 -4.67 22.77
N ALA A 116 12.36 -4.03 22.16
CA ALA A 116 12.52 -2.59 22.08
C ALA A 116 12.71 -2.14 20.63
N LEU A 117 12.41 -0.86 20.35
CA LEU A 117 12.77 -0.20 19.08
C LEU A 117 13.83 0.88 19.35
N PHE A 118 14.98 0.78 18.69
CA PHE A 118 16.14 1.65 18.92
C PHE A 118 16.48 2.54 17.72
N GLY A 119 16.84 3.80 17.98
CA GLY A 119 17.42 4.71 16.99
C GLY A 119 16.41 5.35 16.06
N VAL A 120 15.18 5.60 16.52
CA VAL A 120 14.12 6.24 15.74
C VAL A 120 14.46 7.71 15.51
N ASN A 121 14.62 8.13 14.26
CA ASN A 121 14.80 9.55 13.92
C ASN A 121 13.45 10.27 13.90
N PRO A 122 13.18 11.24 14.82
CA PRO A 122 11.89 11.92 14.88
C PRO A 122 11.57 12.76 13.64
N SER A 123 12.59 13.13 12.84
CA SER A 123 12.40 13.90 11.60
C SER A 123 12.16 13.02 10.37
N ALA A 124 12.17 11.68 10.51
CA ALA A 124 11.97 10.76 9.40
C ALA A 124 10.60 10.07 9.52
N SER A 125 9.65 10.39 8.62
CA SER A 125 8.30 9.81 8.63
C SER A 125 8.33 8.27 8.62
N SER A 126 9.28 7.67 7.90
CA SER A 126 9.43 6.21 7.88
C SER A 126 9.77 5.61 9.25
N ASP A 127 10.56 6.31 10.07
CA ASP A 127 10.93 5.86 11.41
C ASP A 127 9.76 6.04 12.38
N LEU A 128 9.01 7.14 12.26
CA LEU A 128 7.78 7.36 13.03
C LEU A 128 6.73 6.28 12.74
N TRP A 129 6.56 5.88 11.48
CA TRP A 129 5.63 4.79 11.14
C TRP A 129 6.13 3.43 11.64
N ARG A 130 7.44 3.18 11.65
CA ARG A 130 8.00 1.98 12.32
C ARG A 130 7.71 2.00 13.82
N ALA A 131 7.87 3.15 14.48
CA ALA A 131 7.57 3.32 15.90
C ALA A 131 6.09 3.08 16.22
N ARG A 132 5.18 3.68 15.44
CA ARG A 132 3.74 3.44 15.57
C ARG A 132 3.42 1.96 15.40
N ARG A 133 3.92 1.34 14.32
CA ARG A 133 3.63 -0.07 14.04
C ARG A 133 4.23 -1.01 15.08
N PHE A 134 5.41 -0.70 15.60
CA PHE A 134 6.01 -1.43 16.72
C PHE A 134 5.11 -1.40 17.95
N GLY A 135 4.59 -0.22 18.32
CA GLY A 135 3.62 -0.06 19.40
C GLY A 135 2.39 -0.95 19.21
N GLU A 136 1.72 -0.83 18.06
CA GLU A 136 0.53 -1.62 17.71
C GLU A 136 0.77 -3.15 17.80
N LEU A 137 1.94 -3.63 17.39
CA LEU A 137 2.26 -5.06 17.37
C LEU A 137 2.63 -5.63 18.74
N THR A 138 3.19 -4.79 19.61
CA THR A 138 3.84 -5.25 20.86
C THR A 138 3.13 -4.77 22.12
N GLY A 139 2.29 -3.73 22.04
CA GLY A 139 1.75 -3.02 23.21
C GLY A 139 2.84 -2.33 24.04
N ARG A 140 3.98 -1.98 23.41
CA ARG A 140 5.18 -1.43 24.07
C ARG A 140 5.56 -0.07 23.50
N GLU A 141 4.60 0.85 23.39
CA GLU A 141 4.84 2.22 22.92
C GLU A 141 5.91 2.95 23.75
N GLY A 142 6.05 2.60 25.03
CA GLY A 142 7.06 3.15 25.93
C GLY A 142 8.47 2.57 25.79
N ASP A 143 8.66 1.51 24.98
CA ASP A 143 9.95 0.85 24.75
C ASP A 143 10.57 1.27 23.39
N VAL A 144 10.23 2.49 22.94
CA VAL A 144 10.76 3.15 21.74
C VAL A 144 11.78 4.22 22.12
N PHE A 145 13.00 4.09 21.60
CA PHE A 145 14.11 5.00 21.86
C PHE A 145 14.36 5.90 20.65
N PHE A 146 14.11 7.20 20.84
CA PHE A 146 14.29 8.24 19.82
C PHE A 146 15.69 8.82 19.85
N LEU A 147 16.24 9.12 18.67
CA LEU A 147 17.49 9.84 18.55
C LEU A 147 17.28 11.30 18.99
N GLY A 148 17.78 11.63 20.18
CA GLY A 148 17.81 12.99 20.72
C GLY A 148 19.02 13.78 20.19
N SER A 149 19.80 14.34 21.11
CA SER A 149 20.92 15.24 20.76
C SER A 149 22.14 14.47 20.24
N SER A 150 22.30 13.22 20.66
CA SER A 150 23.43 12.38 20.25
C SER A 150 23.11 10.89 20.31
N VAL A 151 23.94 10.10 19.61
CA VAL A 151 23.89 8.63 19.67
C VAL A 151 24.31 8.09 21.05
N ASN A 152 25.09 8.85 21.82
CA ASN A 152 25.47 8.44 23.19
C ASN A 152 24.29 8.56 24.15
N GLU A 153 23.54 9.66 24.06
CA GLU A 153 22.37 9.91 24.90
C GLU A 153 21.33 8.79 24.76
N ILE A 154 20.94 8.44 23.52
CA ILE A 154 20.00 7.35 23.27
C ILE A 154 20.56 5.99 23.71
N PHE A 155 21.87 5.76 23.56
CA PHE A 155 22.50 4.53 24.04
C PHE A 155 22.41 4.41 25.56
N ASP A 156 22.71 5.47 26.30
CA ASP A 156 22.66 5.46 27.77
C ASP A 156 21.23 5.21 28.25
N GLN A 157 20.23 5.88 27.66
CA GLN A 157 18.81 5.65 27.96
C GLN A 157 18.38 4.19 27.70
N PHE A 158 18.84 3.59 26.60
CA PHE A 158 18.59 2.19 26.29
C PHE A 158 19.31 1.26 27.27
N TYR A 159 20.58 1.53 27.55
CA TYR A 159 21.44 0.69 28.36
C TYR A 159 20.98 0.61 29.82
N GLU A 160 20.47 1.72 30.39
CA GLU A 160 19.84 1.73 31.73
C GLU A 160 18.70 0.71 31.87
N LYS A 161 17.98 0.46 30.77
CA LYS A 161 16.80 -0.42 30.73
C LYS A 161 17.07 -1.75 30.03
N ILE A 162 18.30 -2.03 29.61
CA ILE A 162 18.62 -3.16 28.71
C ILE A 162 18.17 -4.52 29.23
N HIS A 163 18.21 -4.72 30.56
CA HIS A 163 17.79 -5.94 31.23
C HIS A 163 16.30 -6.28 31.04
N ARG A 164 15.49 -5.30 30.61
CA ARG A 164 14.07 -5.49 30.29
C ARG A 164 13.87 -6.19 28.95
N TYR A 165 14.87 -6.23 28.07
CA TYR A 165 14.72 -6.67 26.69
C TYR A 165 15.52 -7.94 26.38
N ASP A 166 14.97 -8.79 25.52
CA ASP A 166 15.67 -9.94 24.92
C ASP A 166 15.76 -9.85 23.39
N GLY A 167 15.10 -8.86 22.78
CA GLY A 167 15.29 -8.47 21.39
C GLY A 167 15.20 -6.96 21.20
N VAL A 168 15.94 -6.43 20.22
CA VAL A 168 15.86 -5.03 19.80
C VAL A 168 15.80 -4.95 18.27
N ILE A 169 14.84 -4.21 17.79
CA ILE A 169 14.75 -3.80 16.38
C ILE A 169 15.36 -2.40 16.31
N CYS A 170 16.27 -2.17 15.39
CA CYS A 170 16.87 -0.87 15.14
C CYS A 170 16.22 -0.24 13.91
N ALA A 171 15.85 1.04 13.99
CA ALA A 171 15.17 1.75 12.89
C ALA A 171 16.04 1.86 11.63
N SER A 172 17.37 1.71 11.77
CA SER A 172 18.33 1.61 10.67
C SER A 172 19.52 0.73 11.02
N ASP A 173 20.24 0.26 10.00
CA ASP A 173 21.51 -0.44 10.18
C ASP A 173 22.61 0.43 10.80
N TYR A 174 22.55 1.75 10.64
CA TYR A 174 23.48 2.65 11.33
C TYR A 174 23.25 2.63 12.84
N ALA A 175 21.98 2.66 13.27
CA ALA A 175 21.61 2.52 14.67
C ALA A 175 22.02 1.15 15.21
N ALA A 176 21.81 0.07 14.45
CA ALA A 176 22.21 -1.28 14.83
C ALA A 176 23.74 -1.40 15.00
N VAL A 177 24.52 -0.93 14.03
CA VAL A 177 25.99 -0.96 14.08
C VAL A 177 26.50 -0.18 15.30
N SER A 178 25.93 1.00 15.54
CA SER A 178 26.32 1.80 16.71
C SER A 178 25.96 1.11 18.03
N LEU A 179 24.77 0.50 18.13
CA LEU A 179 24.33 -0.20 19.32
C LEU A 179 25.21 -1.41 19.62
N VAL A 180 25.41 -2.30 18.64
CA VAL A 180 26.23 -3.50 18.80
C VAL A 180 27.68 -3.12 19.15
N GLY A 181 28.24 -2.07 18.51
CA GLY A 181 29.57 -1.58 18.82
C GLY A 181 29.73 -1.16 20.27
N ARG A 182 28.78 -0.39 20.81
CA ARG A 182 28.79 0.07 22.20
C ARG A 182 28.52 -1.04 23.22
N LEU A 183 27.59 -1.94 22.91
CA LEU A 183 27.33 -3.11 23.75
C LEU A 183 28.57 -4.01 23.85
N ARG A 184 29.34 -4.14 22.76
CA ARG A 184 30.62 -4.84 22.77
C ARG A 184 31.64 -4.16 23.69
N GLU A 185 31.76 -2.83 23.65
CA GLU A 185 32.62 -2.07 24.57
C GLU A 185 32.22 -2.25 26.05
N LYS A 186 30.93 -2.51 26.32
CA LYS A 186 30.39 -2.81 27.64
C LYS A 186 30.43 -4.30 28.01
N ASN A 187 31.01 -5.17 27.17
CA ASN A 187 31.01 -6.63 27.32
C ASN A 187 29.59 -7.23 27.48
N TYR A 188 28.58 -6.62 26.86
CA TYR A 188 27.23 -7.16 26.84
C TYR A 188 27.11 -8.20 25.72
N ALA A 189 26.62 -9.40 26.08
CA ALA A 189 26.64 -10.56 25.18
C ALA A 189 25.57 -10.47 24.08
N ILE A 190 26.01 -10.56 22.83
CA ILE A 190 25.18 -10.61 21.63
C ILE A 190 25.72 -11.76 20.77
N PRO A 191 24.89 -12.74 20.38
CA PRO A 191 23.43 -12.77 20.50
C PRO A 191 22.88 -13.36 21.81
N GLU A 192 23.71 -13.82 22.74
CA GLU A 192 23.29 -14.70 23.86
C GLU A 192 22.26 -14.06 24.80
N LYS A 193 22.38 -12.75 25.06
CA LYS A 193 21.45 -12.02 25.95
C LYS A 193 20.46 -11.12 25.20
N LEU A 194 20.80 -10.68 24.00
CA LEU A 194 19.99 -9.72 23.24
C LEU A 194 20.12 -9.99 21.75
N TYR A 195 18.98 -10.21 21.10
CA TYR A 195 18.92 -10.31 19.65
C TYR A 195 18.82 -8.93 19.03
N VAL A 196 19.57 -8.69 17.95
CA VAL A 196 19.57 -7.39 17.26
C VAL A 196 19.14 -7.57 15.82
N VAL A 197 18.12 -6.83 15.40
CA VAL A 197 17.66 -6.74 14.01
C VAL A 197 17.81 -5.30 13.52
N GLY A 198 18.50 -5.09 12.41
CA GLY A 198 18.65 -3.80 11.73
C GLY A 198 17.64 -3.58 10.59
N TYR A 199 17.78 -2.45 9.91
CA TYR A 199 16.95 -2.08 8.77
C TYR A 199 17.79 -1.38 7.68
N GLY A 200 17.69 -1.90 6.46
CA GLY A 200 18.31 -1.34 5.25
C GLY A 200 19.23 -2.31 4.51
N ASP A 201 19.72 -3.37 5.17
CA ASP A 201 20.72 -4.31 4.66
C ASP A 201 21.91 -3.58 4.00
N MET A 202 22.45 -2.63 4.75
CA MET A 202 23.59 -1.81 4.39
C MET A 202 24.88 -2.62 4.44
N PHE A 203 25.89 -2.17 3.71
CA PHE A 203 27.15 -2.90 3.64
C PHE A 203 27.83 -3.08 5.01
N LEU A 204 27.73 -2.09 5.89
CA LEU A 204 28.29 -2.14 7.24
C LEU A 204 27.66 -3.24 8.11
N SER A 205 26.35 -3.49 8.00
CA SER A 205 25.67 -4.51 8.82
C SER A 205 26.14 -5.93 8.48
N ARG A 206 26.60 -6.15 7.25
CA ARG A 206 27.17 -7.43 6.78
C ARG A 206 28.62 -7.65 7.27
N LEU A 207 29.40 -6.58 7.37
CA LEU A 207 30.82 -6.65 7.76
C LEU A 207 31.03 -6.63 9.27
N PHE A 208 30.09 -6.08 10.03
CA PHE A 208 30.20 -6.03 11.48
C PHE A 208 30.31 -7.44 12.09
N ARG A 209 30.90 -7.55 13.29
CA ARG A 209 31.00 -8.82 14.02
C ARG A 209 30.49 -8.65 15.46
N PRO A 210 29.43 -9.38 15.86
CA PRO A 210 28.60 -10.25 15.01
C PRO A 210 27.91 -9.48 13.87
N SER A 211 27.77 -10.11 12.71
CA SER A 211 27.05 -9.56 11.55
C SER A 211 25.57 -9.46 11.85
N ILE A 212 24.98 -8.33 11.43
CA ILE A 212 23.68 -7.88 11.91
C ILE A 212 22.58 -8.42 11.01
N THR A 213 21.67 -9.20 11.59
CA THR A 213 20.41 -9.59 10.95
C THR A 213 19.66 -8.32 10.57
N SER A 214 19.19 -8.19 9.33
CA SER A 214 18.58 -6.95 8.85
C SER A 214 17.35 -7.22 8.02
N ILE A 215 16.35 -6.35 8.12
CA ILE A 215 15.29 -6.25 7.12
C ILE A 215 15.72 -5.28 6.03
N SER A 216 15.33 -5.51 4.79
CA SER A 216 15.50 -4.52 3.73
C SER A 216 14.32 -4.49 2.81
N ASP A 217 14.03 -3.31 2.30
CA ASP A 217 13.26 -3.16 1.08
C ASP A 217 14.21 -3.28 -0.11
N ASP A 218 13.77 -3.98 -1.14
CA ASP A 218 14.58 -4.19 -2.33
C ASP A 218 14.67 -2.87 -3.12
N TYR A 219 15.67 -2.05 -2.78
CA TYR A 219 15.90 -0.74 -3.42
C TYR A 219 16.10 -0.85 -4.94
N GLU A 220 16.60 -1.98 -5.44
CA GLU A 220 16.72 -2.22 -6.89
C GLU A 220 15.32 -2.42 -7.53
N SER A 221 14.40 -3.05 -6.80
CA SER A 221 13.01 -3.20 -7.23
C SER A 221 12.22 -1.88 -7.28
N PHE A 222 12.68 -0.78 -6.67
CA PHE A 222 12.05 0.54 -6.85
C PHE A 222 12.08 0.98 -8.30
N GLY A 223 13.23 0.85 -8.97
CA GLY A 223 13.36 1.22 -10.38
C GLY A 223 12.45 0.38 -11.29
N LYS A 224 12.40 -0.93 -11.02
CA LYS A 224 11.51 -1.85 -11.74
C LYS A 224 10.04 -1.48 -11.59
N ALA A 225 9.59 -1.21 -10.37
CA ALA A 225 8.21 -0.82 -10.11
C ALA A 225 7.87 0.54 -10.71
N ALA A 226 8.76 1.53 -10.57
CA ALA A 226 8.56 2.88 -11.07
C ALA A 226 8.43 2.91 -12.60
N LEU A 227 9.32 2.23 -13.33
CA LEU A 227 9.24 2.16 -14.80
C LEU A 227 8.05 1.32 -15.28
N ALA A 228 7.63 0.31 -14.51
CA ALA A 228 6.39 -0.42 -14.81
C ALA A 228 5.16 0.48 -14.66
N ILE A 229 5.12 1.33 -13.63
CA ILE A 229 4.08 2.34 -13.48
C ILE A 229 4.08 3.30 -14.68
N CYS A 230 5.23 3.86 -15.06
CA CYS A 230 5.31 4.76 -16.21
C CYS A 230 4.72 4.11 -17.48
N ALA A 231 5.09 2.86 -17.76
CA ALA A 231 4.57 2.13 -18.92
C ALA A 231 3.07 1.81 -18.83
N MET A 232 2.51 1.65 -17.62
CA MET A 232 1.06 1.48 -17.42
C MET A 232 0.30 2.78 -17.69
N MET A 233 0.80 3.90 -17.16
CA MET A 233 0.18 5.22 -17.32
C MET A 233 0.22 5.69 -18.78
N GLU A 234 1.32 5.41 -19.49
CA GLU A 234 1.45 5.74 -20.92
C GLU A 234 0.39 5.02 -21.77
N LYS A 235 0.13 3.74 -21.47
CA LYS A 235 -0.74 2.86 -22.27
C LYS A 235 -2.22 2.91 -21.91
N ASN A 236 -2.59 3.44 -20.75
CA ASN A 236 -3.95 3.34 -20.23
C ASN A 236 -4.39 4.65 -19.57
N ASP A 237 -5.37 5.32 -20.19
CA ASP A 237 -5.93 6.59 -19.72
C ASP A 237 -7.05 6.44 -18.69
N ALA A 238 -7.50 5.23 -18.41
CA ALA A 238 -8.44 4.98 -17.32
C ALA A 238 -7.78 5.11 -15.93
N PHE A 239 -6.44 5.11 -15.86
CA PHE A 239 -5.71 5.19 -14.59
C PHE A 239 -5.32 6.63 -14.26
N SER A 240 -5.73 7.08 -13.07
CA SER A 240 -5.29 8.38 -12.53
C SER A 240 -4.05 8.26 -11.65
N VAL A 241 -3.93 7.20 -10.86
CA VAL A 241 -2.83 6.96 -9.90
C VAL A 241 -2.59 5.46 -9.73
N VAL A 242 -1.33 5.06 -9.66
CA VAL A 242 -0.91 3.70 -9.29
C VAL A 242 0.02 3.77 -8.08
N SER A 243 -0.30 3.01 -7.03
CA SER A 243 0.55 2.88 -5.84
C SER A 243 0.98 1.42 -5.65
N VAL A 244 2.28 1.22 -5.46
CA VAL A 244 2.89 -0.11 -5.23
C VAL A 244 3.67 -0.06 -3.93
N LYS A 245 3.51 -1.10 -3.11
CA LYS A 245 4.39 -1.38 -1.96
C LYS A 245 5.35 -2.50 -2.30
N LEU A 246 6.62 -2.32 -2.00
CA LEU A 246 7.63 -3.36 -2.21
C LEU A 246 7.66 -4.33 -1.03
N LYS A 247 7.76 -5.62 -1.35
CA LYS A 247 7.91 -6.68 -0.35
C LYS A 247 9.30 -6.60 0.30
N SER A 248 9.32 -6.53 1.61
CA SER A 248 10.55 -6.57 2.40
C SER A 248 11.16 -7.98 2.47
N ARG A 249 12.46 -8.06 2.71
CA ARG A 249 13.23 -9.29 2.90
C ARG A 249 13.92 -9.29 4.25
N LEU A 250 13.95 -10.44 4.90
CA LEU A 250 14.73 -10.67 6.11
C LEU A 250 16.07 -11.33 5.73
N HIS A 251 17.16 -10.70 6.13
CA HIS A 251 18.53 -11.19 5.95
C HIS A 251 19.07 -11.65 7.29
N ILE A 252 18.97 -12.96 7.53
CA ILE A 252 19.33 -13.61 8.80
C ILE A 252 20.85 -13.72 8.93
N ARG A 253 21.40 -13.33 10.09
CA ARG A 253 22.84 -13.31 10.41
C ARG A 253 23.13 -13.62 11.90
N GLU A 254 24.37 -13.36 12.32
CA GLU A 254 24.93 -13.76 13.61
C GLU A 254 24.28 -13.10 14.82
N THR A 255 23.75 -11.87 14.73
CA THR A 255 23.07 -11.20 15.86
C THR A 255 21.75 -11.85 16.27
N THR A 256 21.29 -12.87 15.55
CA THR A 256 20.16 -13.72 15.89
C THR A 256 20.50 -15.20 15.74
N GLU A 257 21.77 -15.55 16.00
CA GLU A 257 22.30 -16.92 15.94
C GLU A 257 22.14 -17.63 14.57
N ASN A 258 21.98 -16.88 13.48
CA ASN A 258 21.66 -17.42 12.15
C ASN A 258 20.41 -18.33 12.12
N ARG A 259 19.49 -18.18 13.08
CA ARG A 259 18.31 -19.05 13.16
C ARG A 259 17.34 -18.76 12.02
N PRO A 260 16.86 -19.77 11.27
CA PRO A 260 15.96 -19.56 10.15
C PRO A 260 14.61 -19.02 10.63
N TYR A 261 13.99 -18.18 9.80
CA TYR A 261 12.61 -17.78 9.99
C TYR A 261 11.68 -18.88 9.47
N LEU A 262 10.89 -19.45 10.38
CA LEU A 262 9.85 -20.42 10.08
C LEU A 262 8.52 -19.74 10.40
N PRO A 263 7.78 -19.23 9.40
CA PRO A 263 6.51 -18.56 9.63
C PRO A 263 5.60 -19.48 10.41
N ASP A 264 4.95 -18.94 11.44
CA ASP A 264 4.04 -19.73 12.25
C ASP A 264 2.91 -20.28 11.37
N SER A 265 2.76 -21.60 11.36
CA SER A 265 1.76 -22.29 10.52
C SER A 265 0.36 -22.22 11.12
N ARG A 266 0.15 -21.38 12.14
CA ARG A 266 -1.12 -21.28 12.85
C ARG A 266 -2.23 -20.98 11.84
N PRO A 267 -3.34 -21.72 11.89
CA PRO A 267 -4.48 -21.44 11.04
C PRO A 267 -4.94 -20.01 11.27
N VAL A 268 -5.19 -19.28 10.18
CA VAL A 268 -5.77 -17.94 10.24
C VAL A 268 -7.09 -18.06 11.00
N VAL A 269 -7.17 -17.43 12.17
CA VAL A 269 -8.43 -17.34 12.90
C VAL A 269 -9.38 -16.50 12.06
N PRO A 270 -10.54 -17.02 11.62
CA PRO A 270 -11.49 -16.22 10.87
C PRO A 270 -11.91 -15.01 11.71
N VAL A 271 -11.62 -13.81 11.22
CA VAL A 271 -12.15 -12.59 11.82
C VAL A 271 -13.64 -12.52 11.45
N PRO A 272 -14.56 -12.36 12.40
CA PRO A 272 -15.97 -12.18 12.08
C PRO A 272 -16.12 -11.00 11.13
N ILE A 273 -16.65 -11.24 9.93
CA ILE A 273 -16.97 -10.18 8.99
C ILE A 273 -18.17 -9.44 9.58
N PRO A 274 -18.06 -8.13 9.89
CA PRO A 274 -19.20 -7.37 10.41
C PRO A 274 -20.37 -7.45 9.43
N GLU A 275 -21.57 -7.69 9.94
CA GLU A 275 -22.77 -7.68 9.11
C GLU A 275 -22.94 -6.29 8.49
N ASN A 276 -23.00 -6.24 7.15
CA ASN A 276 -23.23 -4.99 6.45
C ASN A 276 -24.73 -4.72 6.36
N ARG A 277 -25.25 -3.97 7.35
CA ARG A 277 -26.68 -3.63 7.45
C ARG A 277 -27.24 -2.91 6.22
N PHE A 278 -26.39 -2.27 5.39
CA PHE A 278 -26.81 -1.66 4.14
C PHE A 278 -27.46 -2.69 3.19
N PHE A 279 -26.89 -3.89 3.08
CA PHE A 279 -27.44 -4.98 2.25
C PHE A 279 -28.57 -5.76 2.94
N GLY A 280 -28.82 -5.50 4.22
CA GLY A 280 -29.98 -6.03 4.96
C GLY A 280 -31.20 -5.12 4.92
N ASP A 281 -31.07 -3.91 4.38
CA ASP A 281 -32.16 -2.96 4.28
C ASP A 281 -33.11 -3.34 3.13
N MET A 282 -34.40 -3.45 3.44
CA MET A 282 -35.41 -3.90 2.48
C MET A 282 -35.66 -2.86 1.38
N GLU A 283 -35.53 -1.57 1.67
CA GLU A 283 -35.73 -0.50 0.69
C GLU A 283 -34.58 -0.51 -0.33
N PHE A 284 -33.32 -0.56 0.13
CA PHE A 284 -32.17 -0.64 -0.77
C PHE A 284 -32.15 -1.93 -1.59
N THR A 285 -32.58 -3.05 -1.00
CA THR A 285 -32.73 -4.32 -1.73
C THR A 285 -33.73 -4.20 -2.86
N LYS A 286 -34.89 -3.58 -2.61
CA LYS A 286 -35.91 -3.35 -3.65
C LYS A 286 -35.37 -2.46 -4.77
N LEU A 287 -34.70 -1.35 -4.43
CA LEU A 287 -34.10 -0.45 -5.41
C LEU A 287 -33.01 -1.13 -6.24
N ALA A 288 -32.13 -1.93 -5.62
CA ALA A 288 -31.09 -2.68 -6.33
C ALA A 288 -31.68 -3.74 -7.28
N ASN A 289 -32.76 -4.41 -6.88
CA ASN A 289 -33.46 -5.38 -7.73
C ASN A 289 -34.16 -4.68 -8.92
N LEU A 290 -34.71 -3.48 -8.73
CA LEU A 290 -35.26 -2.67 -9.81
C LEU A 290 -34.19 -2.21 -10.80
N GLU A 291 -33.06 -1.71 -10.30
CA GLU A 291 -31.90 -1.32 -11.12
C GLU A 291 -31.39 -2.51 -11.95
N THR A 292 -31.31 -3.71 -11.35
CA THR A 292 -30.93 -4.94 -12.05
C THR A 292 -31.93 -5.29 -13.15
N MET A 293 -33.23 -5.18 -12.87
CA MET A 293 -34.30 -5.43 -13.84
C MET A 293 -34.21 -4.46 -15.01
N PHE A 294 -34.08 -3.16 -14.77
CA PHE A 294 -33.98 -2.15 -15.84
C PHE A 294 -32.73 -2.31 -16.71
N ASN A 295 -31.57 -2.67 -16.14
CA ASN A 295 -30.35 -2.94 -16.90
C ASN A 295 -30.47 -4.16 -17.83
N GLU A 296 -31.42 -5.07 -17.57
CA GLU A 296 -31.71 -6.24 -18.41
C GLU A 296 -32.87 -6.03 -19.39
N CYS A 297 -33.61 -4.92 -19.29
CA CYS A 297 -34.76 -4.62 -20.13
C CYS A 297 -34.33 -4.07 -21.50
N ASP A 298 -34.97 -4.58 -22.55
CA ASP A 298 -34.93 -3.95 -23.88
C ASP A 298 -36.11 -2.98 -24.09
N GLU A 299 -36.18 -2.35 -25.27
CA GLU A 299 -37.26 -1.39 -25.59
C GLU A 299 -38.66 -2.01 -25.45
N THR A 300 -38.82 -3.29 -25.78
CA THR A 300 -40.12 -3.98 -25.66
C THR A 300 -40.48 -4.21 -24.20
N ASP A 301 -39.50 -4.53 -23.35
CA ASP A 301 -39.71 -4.65 -21.91
C ASP A 301 -40.14 -3.30 -21.30
N PHE A 302 -39.49 -2.19 -21.69
CA PHE A 302 -39.92 -0.86 -21.27
C PHE A 302 -41.34 -0.51 -21.76
N MET A 303 -41.71 -0.84 -23.00
CA MET A 303 -43.09 -0.66 -23.46
C MET A 303 -44.07 -1.45 -22.59
N LEU A 304 -43.77 -2.71 -22.27
CA LEU A 304 -44.61 -3.52 -21.39
C LEU A 304 -44.73 -2.89 -19.99
N LEU A 305 -43.63 -2.40 -19.41
CA LEU A 305 -43.63 -1.72 -18.11
C LEU A 305 -44.54 -0.49 -18.08
N HIS A 306 -44.56 0.34 -19.13
CA HIS A 306 -45.46 1.52 -19.22
C HIS A 306 -46.94 1.14 -19.37
N LEU A 307 -47.24 -0.06 -19.87
CA LEU A 307 -48.60 -0.58 -20.00
C LEU A 307 -49.10 -1.28 -18.73
N LEU A 308 -48.21 -1.66 -17.81
CA LEU A 308 -48.58 -2.38 -16.58
C LEU A 308 -49.57 -1.59 -15.69
N PRO A 309 -49.38 -0.28 -15.42
CA PRO A 309 -50.28 0.52 -14.59
C PRO A 309 -51.69 0.69 -15.16
N GLN A 310 -51.89 0.41 -16.46
CA GLN A 310 -53.18 0.56 -17.14
C GLN A 310 -54.11 -0.65 -16.96
N GLU A 311 -53.68 -1.67 -16.19
CA GLU A 311 -54.45 -2.89 -15.90
C GLU A 311 -54.94 -3.67 -17.14
N LEU A 312 -54.30 -3.47 -18.30
CA LEU A 312 -54.65 -4.14 -19.56
C LEU A 312 -54.36 -5.65 -19.50
N SER A 313 -55.10 -6.46 -20.28
CA SER A 313 -54.79 -7.89 -20.40
C SER A 313 -53.47 -8.13 -21.15
N TYR A 314 -52.79 -9.25 -20.87
CA TYR A 314 -51.55 -9.61 -21.60
C TYR A 314 -51.75 -9.67 -23.12
N SER A 315 -52.95 -10.03 -23.59
CA SER A 315 -53.29 -10.07 -25.01
C SER A 315 -53.25 -8.66 -25.63
N VAL A 316 -53.84 -7.68 -24.95
CA VAL A 316 -53.85 -6.27 -25.39
C VAL A 316 -52.44 -5.67 -25.32
N MET A 317 -51.71 -5.90 -24.23
CA MET A 317 -50.31 -5.45 -24.10
C MET A 317 -49.43 -6.03 -25.21
N ALA A 318 -49.56 -7.33 -25.49
CA ALA A 318 -48.80 -8.00 -26.53
C ALA A 318 -49.10 -7.43 -27.92
N GLN A 319 -50.38 -7.11 -28.21
CA GLN A 319 -50.78 -6.45 -29.44
C GLN A 319 -50.15 -5.06 -29.59
N GLN A 320 -50.14 -4.26 -28.52
CA GLN A 320 -49.55 -2.91 -28.53
C GLN A 320 -48.01 -2.92 -28.63
N CYS A 321 -47.37 -3.96 -28.10
CA CYS A 321 -45.93 -4.18 -28.19
C CYS A 321 -45.51 -4.99 -29.43
N PHE A 322 -46.43 -5.36 -30.33
CA PHE A 322 -46.18 -6.17 -31.53
C PHE A 322 -45.49 -7.52 -31.26
N ILE A 323 -45.83 -8.18 -30.14
CA ILE A 323 -45.30 -9.50 -29.74
C ILE A 323 -46.43 -10.51 -29.50
N SER A 324 -46.09 -11.79 -29.31
CA SER A 324 -47.08 -12.79 -28.91
C SER A 324 -47.47 -12.64 -27.43
N GLU A 325 -48.70 -13.03 -27.08
CA GLU A 325 -49.16 -13.04 -25.68
C GLU A 325 -48.26 -13.91 -24.78
N THR A 326 -47.74 -15.01 -25.32
CA THR A 326 -46.78 -15.88 -24.62
C THR A 326 -45.44 -15.18 -24.35
N ALA A 327 -44.94 -14.37 -25.28
CA ALA A 327 -43.73 -13.59 -25.11
C ALA A 327 -43.92 -12.45 -24.09
N ALA A 328 -45.06 -11.75 -24.12
CA ALA A 328 -45.38 -10.71 -23.13
C ALA A 328 -45.44 -11.28 -21.71
N LYS A 329 -46.12 -12.42 -21.51
CA LYS A 329 -46.16 -13.12 -20.21
C LYS A 329 -44.78 -13.54 -19.74
N TYR A 330 -43.95 -14.07 -20.64
CA TYR A 330 -42.59 -14.49 -20.31
C TYR A 330 -41.72 -13.31 -19.86
N ARG A 331 -41.75 -12.20 -20.60
CA ARG A 331 -41.00 -10.98 -20.28
C ARG A 331 -41.42 -10.36 -18.95
N VAL A 332 -42.72 -10.20 -18.71
CA VAL A 332 -43.22 -9.68 -17.41
C VAL A 332 -42.84 -10.62 -16.26
N LYS A 333 -42.90 -11.93 -16.46
CA LYS A 333 -42.45 -12.90 -15.45
C LYS A 333 -40.95 -12.87 -15.20
N LYS A 334 -40.14 -12.60 -16.23
CA LYS A 334 -38.71 -12.36 -16.09
C LYS A 334 -38.45 -11.12 -15.24
N MET A 335 -39.13 -10.01 -15.53
CA MET A 335 -39.00 -8.75 -14.78
C MET A 335 -39.42 -8.90 -13.31
N GLN A 336 -40.53 -9.59 -13.03
CA GLN A 336 -40.96 -9.95 -11.67
C GLN A 336 -39.87 -10.68 -10.89
N LYS A 337 -39.26 -11.70 -11.52
CA LYS A 337 -38.20 -12.48 -10.89
C LYS A 337 -36.96 -11.63 -10.59
N LEU A 338 -36.59 -10.71 -11.49
CA LEU A 338 -35.43 -9.84 -11.32
C LEU A 338 -35.65 -8.78 -10.23
N CYS A 339 -36.85 -8.21 -10.13
CA CYS A 339 -37.15 -7.21 -9.11
C CYS A 339 -37.57 -7.79 -7.74
N GLY A 340 -37.81 -9.11 -7.68
CA GLY A 340 -38.28 -9.80 -6.47
C GLY A 340 -39.79 -9.68 -6.22
N ALA A 341 -40.57 -9.28 -7.23
CA ALA A 341 -42.03 -9.21 -7.14
C ALA A 341 -42.66 -10.60 -7.29
N TYR A 342 -43.62 -10.92 -6.42
CA TYR A 342 -44.38 -12.17 -6.45
C TYR A 342 -45.45 -12.18 -7.55
N ASN A 343 -45.98 -11.01 -7.92
CA ASN A 343 -47.07 -10.89 -8.87
C ASN A 343 -46.97 -9.59 -9.70
N ARG A 344 -47.94 -9.40 -10.60
CA ARG A 344 -47.94 -8.27 -11.55
C ARG A 344 -48.25 -6.96 -10.83
N GLU A 345 -49.12 -6.99 -9.84
CA GLU A 345 -49.53 -5.81 -9.06
C GLU A 345 -48.33 -5.25 -8.27
N GLU A 346 -47.57 -6.12 -7.61
CA GLU A 346 -46.37 -5.73 -6.87
C GLU A 346 -45.27 -5.19 -7.79
N LEU A 347 -45.07 -5.79 -8.97
CA LEU A 347 -44.18 -5.20 -9.97
C LEU A 347 -44.66 -3.80 -10.39
N THR A 348 -45.97 -3.61 -10.54
CA THR A 348 -46.58 -2.33 -10.93
C THR A 348 -46.43 -1.27 -9.82
N GLU A 349 -46.60 -1.66 -8.56
CA GLU A 349 -46.39 -0.79 -7.39
C GLU A 349 -44.92 -0.38 -7.26
N LEU A 350 -43.99 -1.31 -7.47
CA LEU A 350 -42.55 -1.05 -7.39
C LEU A 350 -42.08 -0.06 -8.46
N ILE A 351 -42.63 -0.09 -9.67
CA ILE A 351 -42.26 0.83 -10.76
C ILE A 351 -43.03 2.15 -10.74
N GLY A 352 -44.21 2.21 -10.12
CA GLY A 352 -45.11 3.37 -10.20
C GLY A 352 -44.58 4.67 -9.57
N ASN A 353 -43.49 4.60 -8.80
CA ASN A 353 -42.79 5.78 -8.28
C ASN A 353 -41.58 6.21 -9.14
N ILE A 354 -41.30 5.49 -10.24
CA ILE A 354 -40.08 5.64 -11.06
C ILE A 354 -40.42 5.91 -12.53
N LEU A 355 -41.45 5.23 -13.07
CA LEU A 355 -41.98 5.34 -14.43
C LEU A 355 -43.43 5.83 -14.37
#